data_AF-A0AAD6ZLY1-F1
#
_entry.id   AF-A0AAD6ZLY1-F1
#
_cell.length_a   1.000
_cell.length_b   1.000
_cell.length_c   1.000
_cell.angle_alpha   90.00
_cell.angle_beta   90.00
_cell.angle_gamma   90.00
#
_symmetry.space_group_name_H-M   'P 1'
#
loop_
_entity.id
_entity.type
_entity.pdbx_description
1 polymer ?
#
loop_
_entity_poly.entity_id
_entity_poly.type
_entity_poly.pdbx_seq_one_letter_code
_entity_poly.pdbx_strand_id
1 'polypeptide(L)'
;IFWLNGAAGTGKATIVTTVSHGCSAQQPSVLGASFLCSQDEKDCSDLRLIFTTIVYQLALFHPGFGKQISLVRKANPDIGDRYSEQQLRKLIVEPLNSVRNSFPACVVVDGLDECKDTAPISIILAALSKHVTNLTPLRFFTTSRPE
;
A
#
# COMPACT_ATOMS: atom_id res chain seq x y z
N ILE A 1 -11.02 -2.49 -2.20
CA ILE A 1 -9.72 -2.95 -2.73
C ILE A 1 -9.98 -3.44 -4.14
N PHE A 2 -9.17 -3.04 -5.12
CA PHE A 2 -9.22 -3.52 -6.49
C PHE A 2 -7.99 -4.40 -6.73
N TRP A 3 -8.20 -5.65 -7.10
CA TRP A 3 -7.14 -6.59 -7.43
C TRP A 3 -7.31 -7.05 -8.88
N LEU A 4 -6.34 -6.71 -9.73
CA LEU A 4 -6.29 -7.06 -11.14
C LEU A 4 -5.35 -8.26 -11.32
N ASN A 5 -5.95 -9.44 -11.47
CA ASN A 5 -5.24 -10.69 -11.67
C ASN A 5 -5.24 -11.09 -13.16
N GLY A 6 -4.11 -11.52 -13.70
CA GLY A 6 -4.01 -11.97 -15.10
C GLY A 6 -2.62 -12.43 -15.51
N ALA A 7 -2.52 -13.21 -16.59
CA ALA A 7 -1.27 -13.80 -17.06
C ALA A 7 -0.17 -12.76 -17.40
N ALA A 8 1.07 -13.21 -17.54
CA ALA A 8 2.16 -12.35 -18.01
C ALA A 8 1.85 -11.79 -19.41
N GLY A 9 2.25 -10.54 -19.68
CA GLY A 9 2.05 -9.91 -20.99
C GLY A 9 0.63 -9.39 -21.28
N THR A 10 -0.33 -9.49 -20.36
CA THR A 10 -1.72 -9.01 -20.59
C THR A 10 -1.93 -7.52 -20.35
N GLY A 11 -0.87 -6.73 -20.16
CA GLY A 11 -0.97 -5.27 -19.99
C GLY A 11 -1.37 -4.78 -18.59
N LYS A 12 -1.30 -5.62 -17.54
CA LYS A 12 -1.63 -5.22 -16.15
C LYS A 12 -0.85 -3.99 -15.68
N ALA A 13 0.47 -3.98 -15.90
CA ALA A 13 1.34 -2.85 -15.56
C ALA A 13 0.92 -1.57 -16.31
N THR A 14 0.48 -1.68 -17.57
CA THR A 14 -0.05 -0.56 -18.35
C THR A 14 -1.32 0.01 -17.72
N ILE A 15 -2.22 -0.85 -17.25
CA ILE A 15 -3.44 -0.42 -16.54
C ILE A 15 -3.08 0.28 -15.23
N VAL A 16 -2.20 -0.31 -14.41
CA VAL A 16 -1.71 0.29 -13.17
C VAL A 16 -1.07 1.66 -13.40
N THR A 17 -0.23 1.78 -14.42
CA THR A 17 0.42 3.04 -14.81
C THR A 17 -0.63 4.08 -15.21
N THR A 18 -1.64 3.68 -15.98
CA THR A 18 -2.73 4.57 -16.41
C THR A 18 -3.56 5.05 -15.22
N VAL A 19 -3.89 4.15 -14.28
CA VAL A 19 -4.61 4.49 -13.04
C VAL A 19 -3.78 5.45 -12.18
N SER A 20 -2.48 5.18 -12.01
CA SER A 20 -1.58 6.03 -11.23
C SER A 20 -1.49 7.44 -11.80
N HIS A 21 -1.31 7.57 -13.12
CA HIS A 21 -1.33 8.87 -13.80
C HIS A 21 -2.68 9.58 -13.64
N GLY A 22 -3.79 8.86 -13.83
CA GLY A 22 -5.13 9.42 -13.66
C GLY A 22 -5.38 9.93 -12.24
N CYS A 23 -4.91 9.21 -11.22
CA CYS A 23 -4.99 9.64 -9.82
C CYS A 23 -4.09 10.87 -9.54
N SER A 24 -2.88 10.90 -10.10
CA SER A 24 -1.94 12.01 -9.92
C SER A 24 -2.37 13.29 -10.63
N ALA A 25 -3.12 13.19 -11.73
CA ALA A 25 -3.57 14.32 -12.53
C ALA A 25 -4.78 15.07 -11.93
N GLN A 26 -5.43 14.51 -10.90
CA GLN A 26 -6.53 15.18 -10.20
C GLN A 26 -6.05 16.40 -9.41
N GLN A 27 -6.97 17.32 -9.11
CA GLN A 27 -6.71 18.50 -8.27
C GLN A 27 -7.74 18.57 -7.13
N PRO A 28 -7.35 18.31 -5.87
CA PRO A 28 -6.01 17.83 -5.46
C PRO A 28 -5.72 16.41 -5.97
N SER A 29 -4.43 16.06 -6.10
CA SER A 29 -4.02 14.70 -6.45
C SER A 29 -4.60 13.71 -5.43
N VAL A 30 -5.03 12.55 -5.91
CA VAL A 30 -5.50 11.45 -5.07
C VAL A 30 -4.53 10.28 -5.06
N LEU A 31 -3.38 10.37 -5.74
CA LEU A 31 -2.34 9.35 -5.65
C LEU A 31 -1.57 9.54 -4.34
N GLY A 32 -1.90 8.72 -3.34
CA GLY A 32 -1.28 8.78 -2.03
C GLY A 32 0.03 7.99 -1.94
N ALA A 33 0.10 6.86 -2.65
CA ALA A 33 1.31 6.06 -2.75
C ALA A 33 1.32 5.18 -4.01
N SER A 34 2.50 4.85 -4.48
CA SER A 34 2.74 3.89 -5.55
C SER A 34 3.98 3.05 -5.27
N PHE A 35 3.90 1.75 -5.58
CA PHE A 35 5.03 0.82 -5.49
C PHE A 35 5.02 -0.15 -6.67
N LEU A 36 6.20 -0.46 -7.20
CA LEU A 36 6.41 -1.48 -8.21
C LEU A 36 7.23 -2.60 -7.58
N CYS A 37 6.63 -3.77 -7.44
CA CYS A 37 7.35 -4.94 -6.96
C CYS A 37 8.20 -5.49 -8.09
N SER A 38 9.40 -5.95 -7.76
CA SER A 38 10.31 -6.57 -8.71
C SER A 38 11.15 -7.64 -8.02
N GLN A 39 11.25 -8.82 -8.62
CA GLN A 39 12.14 -9.87 -8.14
C GLN A 39 13.62 -9.51 -8.33
N ASP A 40 13.96 -8.67 -9.28
CA ASP A 40 15.35 -8.35 -9.59
C ASP A 40 15.96 -7.35 -8.60
N GLU A 41 15.10 -6.57 -7.92
CA GLU A 41 15.50 -5.59 -6.91
C GLU A 41 15.15 -6.10 -5.50
N LYS A 42 16.19 -6.24 -4.66
CA LYS A 42 16.02 -6.74 -3.27
C LYS A 42 15.03 -5.90 -2.46
N ASP A 43 15.07 -4.58 -2.63
CA ASP A 43 14.19 -3.66 -1.90
C ASP A 43 12.73 -3.72 -2.40
N CYS A 44 12.54 -4.14 -3.66
CA CYS A 44 11.24 -4.27 -4.33
C CYS A 44 10.60 -5.64 -4.17
N SER A 45 11.24 -6.54 -3.40
CA SER A 45 10.76 -7.89 -3.15
C SER A 45 10.53 -8.21 -1.67
N ASP A 46 10.87 -7.29 -0.76
CA ASP A 46 10.64 -7.40 0.70
C ASP A 46 9.32 -6.72 1.10
N LEU A 47 8.39 -7.50 1.67
CA LEU A 47 7.07 -6.98 2.04
C LEU A 47 7.12 -5.90 3.11
N ARG A 48 8.12 -5.95 4.00
CA ARG A 48 8.31 -4.94 5.06
C ARG A 48 8.63 -3.58 4.45
N LEU A 49 9.42 -3.58 3.37
CA LEU A 49 9.80 -2.37 2.65
C LEU A 49 8.63 -1.80 1.85
N ILE A 50 7.76 -2.65 1.31
CA ILE A 50 6.52 -2.20 0.62
C ILE A 50 5.65 -1.38 1.57
N PHE A 51 5.29 -1.92 2.73
CA PHE A 51 4.44 -1.22 3.68
C PHE A 51 5.10 0.04 4.22
N THR A 52 6.39 -0.03 4.54
CA THR A 52 7.13 1.13 5.05
C THR A 52 7.20 2.25 4.01
N THR A 53 7.42 1.91 2.74
CA THR A 53 7.43 2.86 1.62
C THR A 53 6.06 3.48 1.40
N ILE A 54 4.99 2.67 1.39
CA ILE A 54 3.61 3.16 1.28
C ILE A 54 3.30 4.13 2.43
N VAL A 55 3.60 3.76 3.68
CA VAL A 55 3.37 4.59 4.86
C VAL A 55 4.11 5.92 4.77
N TYR A 56 5.37 5.88 4.32
CA TYR A 56 6.18 7.08 4.12
C TYR A 56 5.55 8.01 3.08
N GLN A 57 5.17 7.48 1.91
CA GLN A 57 4.52 8.27 0.85
C GLN A 57 3.18 8.87 1.32
N LEU A 58 2.37 8.09 2.04
CA LEU A 58 1.11 8.56 2.63
C LEU A 58 1.32 9.66 3.69
N ALA A 59 2.41 9.60 4.45
CA ALA A 59 2.78 10.64 5.42
C ALA A 59 3.18 11.95 4.75
N LEU A 60 3.84 11.89 3.59
CA LEU A 60 4.13 13.05 2.76
C LEU A 60 2.85 13.61 2.10
N PHE A 61 1.96 12.73 1.66
CA PHE A 61 0.71 13.09 1.01
C PHE A 61 -0.24 13.86 1.93
N HIS A 62 -0.36 13.47 3.20
CA HIS A 62 -1.26 14.11 4.15
C HIS A 62 -0.57 14.42 5.50
N PRO A 63 -0.34 15.70 5.83
CA PRO A 63 0.37 16.08 7.04
C PRO A 63 -0.25 15.55 8.34
N GLY A 64 -1.58 15.45 8.40
CA GLY A 64 -2.28 14.88 9.55
C GLY A 64 -1.94 13.40 9.76
N PHE A 65 -1.74 12.64 8.67
CA PHE A 65 -1.36 11.24 8.74
C PHE A 65 0.10 11.12 9.17
N GLY A 66 1.00 11.93 8.58
CA GLY A 66 2.41 11.97 8.97
C GLY A 66 2.63 12.29 10.46
N LYS A 67 1.79 13.16 11.05
CA LYS A 67 1.80 13.39 12.51
C LYS A 67 1.46 12.12 13.30
N GLN A 68 0.46 11.35 12.88
CA GLN A 68 0.10 10.09 13.54
C GLN A 68 1.21 9.04 13.42
N ILE A 69 1.83 8.90 12.24
CA ILE A 69 2.97 7.99 12.05
C ILE A 69 4.14 8.34 12.98
N SER A 70 4.42 9.63 13.14
CA SER A 70 5.47 10.10 14.05
C SER A 70 5.19 9.68 15.50
N LEU A 71 3.94 9.69 15.95
CA LEU A 71 3.54 9.22 17.28
C LEU A 71 3.68 7.70 17.41
N VAL A 72 3.19 6.95 16.41
CA VAL A 72 3.28 5.48 16.40
C VAL A 72 4.72 5.00 16.46
N ARG A 73 5.62 5.61 15.65
CA ARG A 73 7.04 5.24 15.60
C ARG A 73 7.79 5.59 16.89
N LYS A 74 7.42 6.70 17.56
CA LYS A 74 7.95 7.02 18.90
C LYS A 74 7.55 5.99 19.95
N ALA A 75 6.34 5.45 19.86
CA ALA A 75 5.83 4.44 20.79
C ALA A 75 6.29 3.00 20.44
N ASN A 76 6.64 2.73 19.18
CA ASN A 76 7.02 1.41 18.68
C ASN A 76 8.23 1.52 17.73
N PRO A 77 9.47 1.61 18.25
CA PRO A 77 10.66 1.82 17.42
C PRO A 77 10.95 0.68 16.44
N ASP A 78 10.54 -0.54 16.79
CA ASP A 78 10.76 -1.81 16.08
C ASP A 78 9.63 -2.18 15.11
N ILE A 79 8.62 -1.31 14.93
CA ILE A 79 7.43 -1.63 14.12
C ILE A 79 7.78 -1.94 12.66
N GLY A 80 8.88 -1.41 12.14
CA GLY A 80 9.39 -1.67 10.78
C GLY A 80 9.86 -3.11 10.54
N ASP A 81 10.14 -3.87 11.61
CA ASP A 81 10.67 -5.24 11.53
C ASP A 81 9.60 -6.31 11.80
N ARG A 82 8.34 -5.90 12.07
CA ARG A 82 7.25 -6.82 12.45
C ARG A 82 6.50 -7.38 11.23
N TYR A 83 5.75 -8.47 11.45
CA TYR A 83 4.91 -9.11 10.44
C TYR A 83 3.88 -8.15 9.80
N SER A 84 3.58 -8.41 8.53
CA SER A 84 2.78 -7.57 7.62
C SER A 84 1.40 -7.16 8.17
N GLU A 85 0.67 -8.03 8.88
CA GLU A 85 -0.63 -7.67 9.45
C GLU A 85 -0.52 -6.64 10.58
N GLN A 86 0.46 -6.80 11.49
CA GLN A 86 0.67 -5.82 12.57
C GLN A 86 1.13 -4.48 12.02
N GLN A 87 2.01 -4.49 11.01
CA GLN A 87 2.45 -3.29 10.31
C GLN A 87 1.27 -2.58 9.64
N LEU A 88 0.47 -3.30 8.85
CA LEU A 88 -0.72 -2.74 8.21
C LEU A 88 -1.65 -2.10 9.25
N ARG A 89 -1.93 -2.80 10.35
CA ARG A 89 -2.81 -2.27 11.39
C ARG A 89 -2.24 -1.01 12.04
N LYS A 90 -1.00 -1.06 12.53
CA LYS A 90 -0.38 0.01 13.33
C LYS A 90 0.05 1.21 12.49
N LEU A 91 0.48 1.00 11.26
CA LEU A 91 1.05 2.04 10.40
C LEU A 91 0.06 2.60 9.39
N ILE A 92 -1.03 1.88 9.07
CA ILE A 92 -2.02 2.36 8.10
C ILE A 92 -3.39 2.48 8.76
N VAL A 93 -3.95 1.38 9.27
CA VAL A 93 -5.35 1.34 9.73
C VAL A 93 -5.61 2.26 10.94
N GLU A 94 -4.80 2.15 11.99
CA GLU A 94 -4.95 2.97 13.21
C GLU A 94 -4.74 4.48 12.92
N PRO A 95 -3.64 4.90 12.23
CA PRO A 95 -3.42 6.30 11.87
C PRO A 95 -4.51 6.91 10.97
N LEU A 96 -5.10 6.12 10.06
CA LEU A 96 -6.18 6.57 9.18
C LEU A 96 -7.43 7.00 9.95
N ASN A 97 -7.74 6.37 11.08
CA ASN A 97 -8.94 6.72 11.86
C ASN A 97 -8.93 8.20 12.31
N SER A 98 -7.76 8.76 12.56
CA SER A 98 -7.59 10.17 12.99
C SER A 98 -7.74 11.18 11.84
N VAL A 99 -7.68 10.74 10.58
CA VAL A 99 -7.69 11.61 9.38
C VAL A 99 -8.73 11.19 8.34
N ARG A 100 -9.62 10.25 8.68
CA ARG A 100 -10.52 9.56 7.76
C ARG A 100 -11.27 10.51 6.82
N ASN A 101 -11.80 11.62 7.34
CA ASN A 101 -12.67 12.51 6.57
C ASN A 101 -11.94 13.35 5.52
N SER A 102 -10.60 13.43 5.56
CA SER A 102 -9.79 14.26 4.67
C SER A 102 -8.76 13.47 3.86
N PHE A 103 -8.93 12.14 3.75
CA PHE A 103 -7.92 11.23 3.17
C PHE A 103 -8.41 10.46 1.92
N PRO A 104 -9.00 11.08 0.88
CA PRO A 104 -9.43 10.36 -0.32
C PRO A 104 -8.23 10.00 -1.22
N ALA A 105 -7.37 9.09 -0.74
CA ALA A 105 -6.16 8.68 -1.42
C ALA A 105 -6.27 7.28 -2.02
N CYS A 106 -5.46 7.04 -3.04
CA CYS A 106 -5.28 5.77 -3.73
C CYS A 106 -3.84 5.31 -3.55
N VAL A 107 -3.67 4.05 -3.17
CA VAL A 107 -2.40 3.33 -3.16
C VAL A 107 -2.39 2.38 -4.34
N VAL A 108 -1.35 2.44 -5.16
CA VAL A 108 -1.18 1.55 -6.31
C VAL A 108 0.02 0.64 -6.08
N VAL A 109 -0.16 -0.67 -6.23
CA VAL A 109 0.91 -1.66 -6.05
C VAL A 109 0.95 -2.61 -7.25
N ASP A 110 1.97 -2.48 -8.09
CA ASP A 110 2.14 -3.35 -9.26
C ASP A 110 2.98 -4.58 -8.91
N GLY A 111 2.54 -5.75 -9.39
CA GLY A 111 3.31 -6.99 -9.37
C GLY A 111 3.44 -7.66 -7.99
N LEU A 112 2.39 -7.70 -7.16
CA LEU A 112 2.49 -8.29 -5.80
C LEU A 112 3.09 -9.70 -5.77
N ASP A 113 2.94 -10.50 -6.83
CA ASP A 113 3.54 -11.84 -6.96
C ASP A 113 5.06 -11.85 -7.20
N GLU A 114 5.66 -10.68 -7.42
CA GLU A 114 7.10 -10.51 -7.56
C GLU A 114 7.80 -10.33 -6.19
N CYS A 115 7.04 -10.34 -5.10
CA CYS A 115 7.61 -10.32 -3.75
C CYS A 115 8.27 -11.69 -3.44
N LYS A 116 9.53 -11.67 -2.98
CA LYS A 116 10.29 -12.89 -2.64
C LYS A 116 9.97 -13.42 -1.25
N ASP A 117 9.29 -12.62 -0.44
CA ASP A 117 8.98 -12.97 0.93
C ASP A 117 8.04 -14.17 0.97
N THR A 118 8.33 -15.12 1.86
CA THR A 118 7.57 -16.38 2.00
C THR A 118 6.11 -16.20 2.42
N ALA A 119 5.68 -14.98 2.74
CA ALA A 119 4.29 -14.70 3.06
C ALA A 119 3.48 -14.63 1.75
N PRO A 120 2.55 -15.57 1.50
CA PRO A 120 1.81 -15.58 0.26
C PRO A 120 0.99 -14.29 0.09
N ILE A 121 0.79 -13.87 -1.16
CA ILE A 121 -0.03 -12.72 -1.56
C ILE A 121 -1.39 -12.76 -0.86
N SER A 122 -1.92 -13.98 -0.67
CA SER A 122 -3.17 -14.24 0.04
C SER A 122 -3.20 -13.66 1.45
N ILE A 123 -2.08 -13.63 2.20
CA ILE A 123 -2.01 -13.03 3.54
C ILE A 123 -2.16 -11.51 3.46
N ILE A 124 -1.51 -10.87 2.49
CA ILE A 124 -1.59 -9.41 2.31
C ILE A 124 -3.02 -9.03 1.92
N LEU A 125 -3.57 -9.73 0.92
CA LEU A 125 -4.94 -9.51 0.48
C LEU A 125 -5.95 -9.81 1.58
N ALA A 126 -5.73 -10.85 2.40
CA ALA A 126 -6.56 -11.16 3.56
C ALA A 126 -6.46 -10.07 4.64
N ALA A 127 -5.27 -9.57 4.94
CA ALA A 127 -5.06 -8.50 5.92
C ALA A 127 -5.72 -7.18 5.47
N LEU A 128 -5.57 -6.82 4.19
CA LEU A 128 -6.25 -5.67 3.60
C LEU A 128 -7.77 -5.86 3.62
N SER A 129 -8.26 -7.03 3.22
CA SER A 129 -9.69 -7.37 3.21
C SER A 129 -10.30 -7.32 4.61
N LYS A 130 -9.60 -7.83 5.62
CA LYS A 130 -10.02 -7.81 7.03
C LYS A 130 -10.26 -6.39 7.55
N HIS A 131 -9.55 -5.40 7.02
CA HIS A 131 -9.62 -4.00 7.43
C HIS A 131 -10.31 -3.09 6.41
N VAL A 132 -10.99 -3.64 5.39
CA VAL A 132 -11.52 -2.86 4.26
C VAL A 132 -12.43 -1.70 4.66
N THR A 133 -13.27 -1.90 5.68
CA THR A 133 -14.16 -0.85 6.22
C THR A 133 -13.36 0.23 6.94
N ASN A 134 -12.28 -0.15 7.63
CA ASN A 134 -11.43 0.79 8.35
C ASN A 134 -10.51 1.60 7.42
N LEU A 135 -10.14 1.03 6.27
CA LEU A 135 -9.30 1.68 5.28
C LEU A 135 -10.03 2.82 4.56
N THR A 136 -11.36 2.78 4.43
CA THR A 136 -12.11 3.82 3.73
C THR A 136 -11.90 5.20 4.38
N PRO A 137 -11.59 6.26 3.62
CA PRO A 137 -11.63 6.36 2.15
C PRO A 137 -10.34 6.01 1.38
N LEU A 138 -9.29 5.48 2.02
CA LEU A 138 -8.11 4.97 1.33
C LEU A 138 -8.46 3.75 0.46
N ARG A 139 -8.10 3.83 -0.82
CA ARG A 139 -8.30 2.75 -1.80
C ARG A 139 -6.97 2.11 -2.15
N PHE A 140 -7.01 0.82 -2.43
CA PHE A 140 -5.87 0.06 -2.95
C PHE A 140 -6.22 -0.46 -4.35
N PHE A 141 -5.32 -0.25 -5.29
CA PHE A 141 -5.32 -0.88 -6.61
C PHE A 141 -4.06 -1.72 -6.72
N THR A 142 -4.20 -3.02 -6.97
CA THR A 142 -3.04 -3.90 -7.04
C THR A 142 -3.15 -4.93 -8.15
N THR A 143 -2.02 -5.37 -8.69
CA THR A 143 -1.93 -6.42 -9.70
C THR A 143 -1.18 -7.63 -9.18
N SER A 144 -1.51 -8.80 -9.71
CA SER A 144 -0.66 -9.98 -9.63
C SER A 144 -0.89 -10.91 -10.81
N ARG A 145 -0.04 -11.93 -10.95
CA ARG A 145 -0.32 -13.12 -11.78
C ARG A 145 -1.25 -14.10 -11.04
N PRO A 146 -1.94 -14.99 -11.79
CA PRO A 146 -2.69 -16.09 -11.19
C PRO A 146 -1.65 -17.11 -10.75
N GLU A 147 -1.63 -17.42 -9.45
CA GLU A 147 -0.99 -18.63 -8.94
C GLU A 147 -1.83 -19.86 -9.31
#